data_AF-A0A0Z8KLA4-F1
#
_entry.id   AF-A0A0Z8KLA4-F1
#
_cell.length_a   1.000
_cell.length_b   1.000
_cell.length_c   1.000
_cell.angle_alpha   90.00
_cell.angle_beta   90.00
_cell.angle_gamma   90.00
#
_symmetry.space_group_name_H-M   'P 1'
#
loop_
_entity.id
_entity.type
_entity.pdbx_description
1 polymer ?
#
loop_
_entity_poly.entity_id
_entity_poly.type
_entity_poly.pdbx_seq_one_letter_code
_entity_poly.pdbx_strand_id
1 'polypeptide(L)'
;MRRNYSKVIEEMRTTHGLNLVAIGQRIGTDPRTVGKWAQGKHQPNKDSRKKINDLYREVKQDMTTQVSIFEEVNDQGELLQVIYTDNFNGHALDVYGNFENPLFMARDIAEMIDYQKTAQGKYNTAKMLKMVDEDEKIKGIPNSHTLINSGTTVWFLTEQGLYEVLFQSRKPKAKEFKHWVKQVLKEIRTQGYYMQGELIQEPIHPTIKAPSTLAEAEQNYINALAQAITETENVDKKRVLADRLTTILNSTHSGA
;
A
#
# COMPACT_ATOMS: atom_id res chain seq x y z
N MET A 1 6.02 -13.78 16.92
CA MET A 1 6.70 -13.57 15.62
C MET A 1 8.13 -13.07 15.84
N ARG A 2 9.13 -13.61 15.12
CA ARG A 2 10.51 -13.07 15.11
C ARG A 2 10.60 -11.97 14.05
N ARG A 3 11.04 -10.77 14.45
CA ARG A 3 11.20 -9.61 13.55
C ARG A 3 12.33 -9.86 12.53
N ASN A 4 12.09 -9.56 11.25
CA ASN A 4 13.10 -9.68 10.19
C ASN A 4 13.95 -8.41 10.11
N TYR A 5 15.15 -8.45 10.67
CA TYR A 5 16.04 -7.28 10.76
C TYR A 5 16.65 -6.86 9.43
N SER A 6 16.73 -7.76 8.44
CA SER A 6 17.18 -7.40 7.08
C SER A 6 16.17 -6.46 6.43
N LYS A 7 14.88 -6.77 6.55
CA LYS A 7 13.80 -5.89 6.06
C LYS A 7 13.77 -4.56 6.81
N VAL A 8 13.93 -4.57 8.13
CA VAL A 8 13.95 -3.34 8.96
C VAL A 8 15.09 -2.41 8.56
N ILE A 9 16.28 -2.96 8.30
CA ILE A 9 17.43 -2.16 7.85
C ILE A 9 17.19 -1.63 6.42
N GLU A 10 16.63 -2.44 5.54
CA GLU A 10 16.33 -1.99 4.17
C GLU A 10 15.28 -0.90 4.13
N GLU A 11 14.22 -1.01 4.94
CA GLU A 11 13.19 0.03 5.10
C GLU A 11 13.79 1.36 5.58
N MET A 12 14.76 1.34 6.52
CA MET A 12 15.50 2.54 6.91
C MET A 12 16.33 3.15 5.79
N ARG A 13 16.81 2.34 4.84
CA ARG A 13 17.60 2.83 3.70
C ARG A 13 16.73 3.38 2.58
N THR A 14 15.65 2.67 2.25
CA THR A 14 14.79 3.00 1.11
C THR A 14 13.77 4.06 1.46
N THR A 15 13.13 3.94 2.63
CA THR A 15 12.03 4.80 3.05
C THR A 15 12.53 6.02 3.82
N HIS A 16 13.61 5.85 4.60
CA HIS A 16 14.12 6.91 5.49
C HIS A 16 15.47 7.50 5.04
N GLY A 17 15.96 7.13 3.84
CA GLY A 17 17.15 7.71 3.22
C GLY A 17 18.47 7.50 3.99
N LEU A 18 18.48 6.67 5.03
CA LEU A 18 19.68 6.43 5.84
C LEU A 18 20.61 5.47 5.12
N ASN A 19 21.83 5.92 4.80
CA ASN A 19 22.83 5.01 4.27
C ASN A 19 23.38 4.06 5.37
N LEU A 20 24.00 2.94 4.97
CA LEU A 20 24.53 1.93 5.91
C LEU A 20 25.58 2.50 6.88
N VAL A 21 26.30 3.54 6.47
CA VAL A 21 27.30 4.22 7.30
C VAL A 21 26.63 5.01 8.42
N ALA A 22 25.57 5.75 8.11
CA ALA A 22 24.78 6.51 9.06
C ALA A 22 24.07 5.59 10.06
N ILE A 23 23.49 4.49 9.59
CA ILE A 23 22.88 3.47 10.47
C ILE A 23 23.94 2.91 11.43
N GLY A 24 25.11 2.51 10.89
CA GLY A 24 26.22 1.99 11.69
C GLY A 24 26.72 2.99 12.74
N GLN A 25 26.91 4.25 12.37
CA GLN A 25 27.32 5.31 13.30
C GLN A 25 26.30 5.53 14.41
N ARG A 26 25.01 5.60 14.08
CA ARG A 26 23.93 5.83 15.07
C ARG A 26 23.74 4.68 16.05
N ILE A 27 23.90 3.43 15.60
CA ILE A 27 23.81 2.26 16.50
C ILE A 27 25.17 1.85 17.09
N GLY A 28 26.24 2.60 16.82
CA GLY A 28 27.60 2.29 17.28
C GLY A 28 28.13 0.93 16.80
N THR A 29 27.83 0.55 15.56
CA THR A 29 28.25 -0.72 14.94
C THR A 29 28.94 -0.46 13.61
N ASP A 30 29.99 -1.25 13.29
CA ASP A 30 30.68 -1.14 12.00
C ASP A 30 29.69 -1.26 10.81
N PRO A 31 29.67 -0.29 9.88
CA PRO A 31 28.75 -0.28 8.73
C PRO A 31 28.80 -1.54 7.85
N ARG A 32 29.95 -2.23 7.78
CA ARG A 32 30.10 -3.49 7.03
C ARG A 32 29.33 -4.62 7.70
N THR A 33 29.26 -4.61 9.02
CA THR A 33 28.46 -5.56 9.81
C THR A 33 26.98 -5.31 9.60
N VAL A 34 26.55 -4.04 9.58
CA VAL A 34 25.18 -3.64 9.22
C VAL A 34 24.83 -4.06 7.80
N GLY A 35 25.75 -3.92 6.85
CA GLY A 35 25.57 -4.39 5.47
C GLY A 35 25.36 -5.91 5.38
N LYS A 36 26.07 -6.71 6.18
CA LYS A 36 25.85 -8.17 6.26
C LYS A 36 24.48 -8.52 6.84
N TRP A 37 23.94 -7.72 7.75
CA TRP A 37 22.58 -7.88 8.27
C TRP A 37 21.51 -7.50 7.25
N ALA A 38 21.70 -6.40 6.52
CA ALA A 38 20.80 -5.97 5.44
C ALA A 38 20.68 -7.03 4.34
N GLN A 39 21.79 -7.68 3.99
CA GLN A 39 21.84 -8.77 3.01
C GLN A 39 21.34 -10.13 3.56
N GLY A 40 20.92 -10.19 4.83
CA GLY A 40 20.45 -11.43 5.47
C GLY A 40 21.53 -12.48 5.74
N LYS A 41 22.80 -12.19 5.44
CA LYS A 41 23.94 -13.10 5.62
C LYS A 41 24.24 -13.36 7.10
N HIS A 42 24.00 -12.37 7.96
CA HIS A 42 24.21 -12.44 9.40
C HIS A 42 22.99 -11.90 10.13
N GLN A 43 22.77 -12.35 11.37
CA GLN A 43 21.71 -11.84 12.23
C GLN A 43 22.29 -10.98 13.36
N PRO A 44 21.66 -9.83 13.69
CA PRO A 44 22.10 -9.00 14.80
C PRO A 44 21.92 -9.73 16.13
N ASN A 45 22.85 -9.49 17.07
CA ASN A 45 22.77 -10.01 18.44
C ASN A 45 21.71 -9.24 19.26
N LYS A 46 21.43 -9.68 20.50
CA LYS A 46 20.37 -9.09 21.35
C LYS A 46 20.54 -7.58 21.58
N ASP A 47 21.77 -7.11 21.78
CA ASP A 47 22.08 -5.70 22.01
C ASP A 47 21.90 -4.86 20.74
N SER A 48 22.46 -5.33 19.61
CA SER A 48 22.28 -4.69 18.31
C SER A 48 20.82 -4.63 17.88
N ARG A 49 20.02 -5.67 18.17
CA ARG A 49 18.57 -5.67 17.90
C ARG A 49 17.83 -4.58 18.66
N LYS A 50 18.20 -4.34 19.92
CA LYS A 50 17.61 -3.27 20.73
C LYS A 50 17.94 -1.92 20.11
N LYS A 51 19.23 -1.67 19.80
CA LYS A 51 19.68 -0.44 19.15
C LYS A 51 19.05 -0.18 17.79
N ILE A 52 18.89 -1.23 16.96
CA ILE A 52 18.18 -1.13 15.68
C ILE A 52 16.69 -0.82 15.88
N ASN A 53 16.04 -1.44 16.88
CA ASN A 53 14.64 -1.15 17.18
C ASN A 53 14.43 0.27 17.70
N ASP A 54 15.35 0.75 18.55
CA ASP A 54 15.32 2.10 19.12
C ASP A 54 15.55 3.13 18.01
N LEU A 55 16.57 2.93 17.16
CA LEU A 55 16.80 3.76 15.97
C LEU A 55 15.62 3.72 15.00
N TYR A 56 15.02 2.55 14.75
CA TYR A 56 13.85 2.44 13.88
C TYR A 56 12.64 3.21 14.45
N ARG A 57 12.47 3.22 15.78
CA ARG A 57 11.42 4.01 16.44
C ARG A 57 11.71 5.50 16.37
N GLU A 58 12.96 5.90 16.60
CA GLU A 58 13.44 7.28 16.47
C GLU A 58 13.23 7.79 15.05
N VAL A 59 13.69 7.06 14.03
CA VAL A 59 13.53 7.45 12.61
C VAL A 59 12.07 7.46 12.19
N LYS A 60 11.27 6.52 12.70
CA LYS A 60 9.81 6.51 12.46
C LYS A 60 9.13 7.69 13.14
N GLN A 61 9.52 8.02 14.38
CA GLN A 61 9.06 9.21 15.11
C GLN A 61 9.56 10.50 14.49
N ASP A 62 10.79 10.58 14.00
CA ASP A 62 11.34 11.70 13.26
C ASP A 62 10.64 11.87 11.94
N MET A 63 10.11 10.81 11.31
CA MET A 63 9.20 10.97 10.18
C MET A 63 7.83 11.49 10.65
N THR A 64 7.29 10.99 11.77
CA THR A 64 6.04 11.54 12.34
C THR A 64 6.21 12.97 12.85
N THR A 65 7.42 13.37 13.25
CA THR A 65 7.76 14.64 13.90
C THR A 65 8.38 15.62 12.89
N GLN A 66 9.06 15.19 11.83
CA GLN A 66 9.42 16.04 10.68
C GLN A 66 8.23 16.22 9.72
N VAL A 67 7.23 15.33 9.76
CA VAL A 67 5.87 15.62 9.28
C VAL A 67 5.11 16.57 10.23
N SER A 68 5.66 16.87 11.42
CA SER A 68 5.04 17.73 12.45
C SER A 68 5.92 18.90 12.97
N ILE A 69 7.01 19.26 12.29
CA ILE A 69 7.77 20.50 12.57
C ILE A 69 7.85 21.26 11.25
N PHE A 70 6.70 21.66 10.72
CA PHE A 70 6.40 22.97 10.14
C PHE A 70 4.87 23.01 10.07
N GLU A 71 4.26 23.83 10.93
CA GLU A 71 2.81 24.01 11.03
C GLU A 71 2.21 24.46 9.68
N GLU A 72 1.48 23.51 9.08
CA GLU A 72 0.43 23.49 8.04
C GLU A 72 0.53 24.49 6.87
N VAL A 73 -0.42 24.52 5.92
CA VAL A 73 -1.64 25.30 6.09
C VAL A 73 -2.70 24.93 4.88
N ASN A 74 -4.07 24.76 5.01
CA ASN A 74 -5.25 24.80 4.04
C ASN A 74 -6.22 26.07 4.12
N ASP A 75 -6.92 26.57 3.07
CA ASP A 75 -7.95 27.68 3.00
C ASP A 75 -7.91 28.97 3.90
N GLN A 76 -7.14 29.04 4.99
CA GLN A 76 -6.93 30.15 5.93
C GLN A 76 -5.56 30.86 5.74
N GLY A 77 -4.87 30.64 4.61
CA GLY A 77 -3.59 31.30 4.28
C GLY A 77 -2.37 30.37 4.28
N GLU A 78 -2.45 29.28 3.52
CA GLU A 78 -2.10 28.02 4.12
C GLU A 78 -1.36 27.12 3.04
N LEU A 79 -0.17 26.55 3.33
CA LEU A 79 0.80 25.90 2.41
C LEU A 79 0.66 24.36 2.35
N LEU A 80 0.44 23.83 1.14
CA LEU A 80 0.35 22.38 0.88
C LEU A 80 1.70 21.80 0.47
N GLN A 81 2.19 20.82 1.23
CA GLN A 81 3.48 20.14 0.96
C GLN A 81 3.30 18.91 0.08
N VAL A 82 4.33 18.63 -0.74
CA VAL A 82 4.42 17.40 -1.54
C VAL A 82 4.85 16.25 -0.63
N ILE A 83 4.03 15.20 -0.58
CA ILE A 83 4.30 13.96 0.17
C ILE A 83 5.26 13.08 -0.64
N TYR A 84 4.96 12.88 -1.92
CA TYR A 84 5.77 12.15 -2.87
C TYR A 84 5.40 12.53 -4.30
N THR A 85 6.32 12.27 -5.23
CA THR A 85 6.10 12.42 -6.66
C THR A 85 6.03 11.05 -7.30
N ASP A 86 4.94 10.76 -8.00
CA ASP A 86 4.81 9.55 -8.80
C ASP A 86 5.07 9.86 -10.28
N ASN A 87 5.54 8.87 -11.04
CA ASN A 87 5.70 8.98 -12.48
C ASN A 87 4.58 8.23 -13.19
N PHE A 88 3.48 8.94 -13.45
CA PHE A 88 2.34 8.37 -14.15
C PHE A 88 2.45 8.64 -15.67
N ASN A 89 2.72 7.59 -16.45
CA ASN A 89 2.81 7.66 -17.92
C ASN A 89 3.77 8.76 -18.43
N GLY A 90 4.92 8.91 -17.78
CA GLY A 90 5.96 9.88 -18.16
C GLY A 90 5.70 11.32 -17.71
N HIS A 91 4.63 11.55 -16.94
CA HIS A 91 4.38 12.82 -16.26
C HIS A 91 4.66 12.65 -14.76
N ALA A 92 5.51 13.53 -14.22
CA ALA A 92 5.69 13.66 -12.78
C ALA A 92 4.41 14.23 -12.17
N LEU A 93 3.79 13.50 -11.27
CA LEU A 93 2.60 13.89 -10.53
C LEU A 93 2.97 14.04 -9.05
N ASP A 94 2.99 15.29 -8.59
CA ASP A 94 3.18 15.60 -7.18
C ASP A 94 1.88 15.36 -6.42
N VAL A 95 1.95 14.60 -5.33
CA VAL A 95 0.84 14.34 -4.41
C VAL A 95 1.04 15.19 -3.16
N TYR A 96 0.02 15.95 -2.78
CA TYR A 96 0.07 16.93 -1.69
C TYR A 96 -0.75 16.48 -0.47
N GLY A 97 -0.57 17.15 0.67
CA GLY A 97 -1.39 16.93 1.88
C GLY A 97 -0.75 15.93 2.83
N ASN A 98 -1.49 14.87 3.20
CA ASN A 98 -0.95 13.77 4.00
C ASN A 98 -1.36 12.39 3.45
N PHE A 99 -0.80 11.32 4.04
CA PHE A 99 -1.02 9.96 3.56
C PHE A 99 -2.50 9.51 3.60
N GLU A 100 -3.26 9.97 4.59
CA GLU A 100 -4.68 9.62 4.73
C GLU A 100 -5.57 10.43 3.80
N ASN A 101 -5.18 11.67 3.51
CA ASN A 101 -5.95 12.62 2.71
C ASN A 101 -5.05 13.23 1.63
N PRO A 102 -4.76 12.47 0.55
CA PRO A 102 -3.95 12.96 -0.54
C PRO A 102 -4.71 13.99 -1.37
N LEU A 103 -3.97 14.99 -1.86
CA LEU A 103 -4.47 16.08 -2.67
C LEU A 103 -3.73 16.14 -4.00
N PHE A 104 -4.46 16.39 -5.08
CA PHE A 104 -3.94 16.37 -6.45
C PHE A 104 -4.16 17.73 -7.12
N MET A 105 -3.11 18.35 -7.65
CA MET A 105 -3.25 19.66 -8.30
C MET A 105 -4.10 19.53 -9.57
N ALA A 106 -5.21 20.27 -9.65
CA ALA A 106 -6.17 20.13 -10.75
C ALA A 106 -5.55 20.44 -12.13
N ARG A 107 -4.57 21.34 -12.19
CA ARG A 107 -3.84 21.65 -13.43
C ARG A 107 -3.05 20.45 -13.93
N ASP A 108 -2.32 19.80 -13.04
CA ASP A 108 -1.43 18.69 -13.38
C ASP A 108 -2.26 17.47 -13.78
N ILE A 109 -3.41 17.24 -13.14
CA ILE A 109 -4.39 16.23 -13.58
C ILE A 109 -4.95 16.56 -14.97
N ALA A 110 -5.30 17.82 -15.23
CA ALA A 110 -5.80 18.23 -16.54
C ALA A 110 -4.75 18.03 -17.65
N GLU A 111 -3.48 18.28 -17.35
CA GLU A 111 -2.35 18.01 -18.26
C GLU A 111 -2.12 16.51 -18.44
N MET A 112 -2.10 15.76 -17.35
CA MET A 112 -1.90 14.31 -17.33
C MET A 112 -2.86 13.61 -18.29
N ILE A 113 -4.16 13.96 -18.26
CA ILE A 113 -5.18 13.34 -19.12
C ILE A 113 -5.36 14.02 -20.48
N ASP A 114 -4.53 15.02 -20.78
CA ASP A 114 -4.64 15.92 -21.94
C ASP A 114 -6.07 16.48 -22.08
N TYR A 115 -6.56 17.18 -21.07
CA TYR A 115 -7.89 17.76 -21.06
C TYR A 115 -8.06 18.83 -22.14
N GLN A 116 -9.30 19.29 -22.38
CA GLN A 116 -9.58 20.32 -23.36
C GLN A 116 -8.79 21.61 -23.05
N LYS A 117 -8.10 22.16 -24.05
CA LYS A 117 -7.40 23.45 -23.94
C LYS A 117 -8.36 24.63 -24.21
N THR A 118 -8.06 25.78 -23.63
CA THR A 118 -8.71 27.06 -23.93
C THR A 118 -8.15 27.64 -25.23
N ALA A 119 -8.77 28.71 -25.75
CA ALA A 119 -8.26 29.42 -26.93
C ALA A 119 -6.82 29.95 -26.74
N GLN A 120 -6.39 30.13 -25.49
CA GLN A 120 -5.06 30.59 -25.12
C GLN A 120 -4.03 29.44 -25.01
N GLY A 121 -4.41 28.21 -25.36
CA GLY A 121 -3.53 27.03 -25.33
C GLY A 121 -3.33 26.40 -23.95
N LYS A 122 -3.93 26.95 -22.89
CA LYS A 122 -3.86 26.40 -21.51
C LYS A 122 -4.93 25.33 -21.29
N TYR A 123 -4.66 24.34 -20.44
CA TYR A 123 -5.68 23.36 -20.05
C TYR A 123 -6.85 24.03 -19.31
N ASN A 124 -8.09 23.69 -19.70
CA ASN A 124 -9.31 24.31 -19.16
C ASN A 124 -9.73 23.65 -17.83
N THR A 125 -8.94 23.91 -16.78
CA THR A 125 -9.18 23.42 -15.42
C THR A 125 -10.52 23.90 -14.86
N ALA A 126 -10.92 25.14 -15.14
CA ALA A 126 -12.19 25.70 -14.66
C ALA A 126 -13.40 24.89 -15.17
N LYS A 127 -13.38 24.43 -16.43
CA LYS A 127 -14.43 23.56 -16.96
C LYS A 127 -14.38 22.15 -16.36
N MET A 128 -13.18 21.63 -16.10
CA MET A 128 -12.99 20.33 -15.45
C MET A 128 -13.56 20.33 -14.02
N LEU A 129 -13.29 21.38 -13.24
CA LEU A 129 -13.74 21.54 -11.85
C LEU A 129 -15.25 21.71 -11.68
N LYS A 130 -15.99 21.98 -12.76
CA LYS A 130 -17.47 21.99 -12.74
C LYS A 130 -18.09 20.60 -12.68
N MET A 131 -17.30 19.57 -12.96
CA MET A 131 -17.74 18.17 -12.90
C MET A 131 -17.55 17.58 -11.50
N VAL A 132 -16.88 18.30 -10.60
CA VAL A 132 -16.49 17.86 -9.27
C VAL A 132 -17.34 18.60 -8.24
N ASP A 133 -17.82 17.87 -7.25
CA ASP A 133 -18.62 18.43 -6.16
C ASP A 133 -17.79 19.40 -5.31
N GLU A 134 -18.45 20.30 -4.57
CA GLU A 134 -17.75 21.38 -3.86
C GLU A 134 -16.93 20.89 -2.66
N ASP A 135 -17.32 19.79 -2.03
CA ASP A 135 -16.59 19.13 -0.93
C ASP A 135 -15.43 18.24 -1.42
N GLU A 136 -15.37 17.96 -2.72
CA GLU A 136 -14.33 17.12 -3.34
C GLU A 136 -13.19 17.93 -3.99
N LYS A 137 -13.22 19.26 -3.82
CA LYS A 137 -12.18 20.18 -4.30
C LYS A 137 -11.87 21.24 -3.25
N ILE A 138 -10.60 21.63 -3.18
CA ILE A 138 -10.10 22.59 -2.20
C ILE A 138 -9.14 23.59 -2.86
N LYS A 139 -9.06 24.79 -2.31
CA LYS A 139 -8.03 25.75 -2.70
C LYS A 139 -6.84 25.66 -1.75
N GLY A 140 -5.63 25.82 -2.30
CA GLY A 140 -4.42 25.81 -1.50
C GLY A 140 -3.26 26.47 -2.21
N ILE A 141 -2.19 26.74 -1.48
CA ILE A 141 -0.96 27.29 -2.05
C ILE A 141 0.08 26.15 -2.09
N PRO A 142 0.51 25.68 -3.27
CA PRO A 142 1.50 24.62 -3.35
C PRO A 142 2.85 25.12 -2.84
N ASN A 143 3.44 24.41 -1.90
CA ASN A 143 4.83 24.59 -1.50
C ASN A 143 5.75 23.84 -2.49
N SER A 144 5.77 24.31 -3.74
CA SER A 144 6.63 23.71 -4.77
C SER A 144 8.00 24.38 -4.78
N HIS A 145 9.06 23.57 -4.86
CA HIS A 145 10.42 24.04 -5.21
C HIS A 145 10.51 24.60 -6.64
N THR A 146 9.44 24.47 -7.45
CA THR A 146 9.38 25.10 -8.77
C THR A 146 8.93 26.56 -8.63
N LEU A 147 9.82 27.46 -9.03
CA LEU A 147 9.77 28.94 -8.94
C LEU A 147 8.52 29.63 -9.52
N ILE A 148 7.53 28.89 -10.02
CA ILE A 148 6.46 29.43 -10.88
C ILE A 148 5.23 29.88 -10.07
N ASN A 149 5.02 29.39 -8.83
CA ASN A 149 3.76 29.56 -8.10
C ASN A 149 3.90 29.89 -6.60
N SER A 150 5.05 30.39 -6.14
CA SER A 150 5.23 30.78 -4.74
C SER A 150 4.19 31.85 -4.32
N GLY A 151 3.19 31.45 -3.55
CA GLY A 151 2.14 32.31 -3.01
C GLY A 151 0.82 32.37 -3.79
N THR A 152 0.65 31.63 -4.91
CA THR A 152 -0.61 31.64 -5.67
C THR A 152 -1.54 30.52 -5.24
N THR A 153 -2.77 30.87 -4.86
CA THR A 153 -3.84 29.91 -4.57
C THR A 153 -4.27 29.18 -5.85
N VAL A 154 -4.20 27.86 -5.84
CA VAL A 154 -4.66 26.98 -6.93
C VAL A 154 -5.66 25.95 -6.42
N TRP A 155 -6.33 25.29 -7.35
CA TRP A 155 -7.29 24.22 -7.03
C TRP A 155 -6.61 22.86 -6.93
N PHE A 156 -7.00 22.13 -5.90
CA PHE A 156 -6.67 20.73 -5.66
C PHE A 156 -7.95 19.90 -5.65
N LEU A 157 -7.79 18.63 -5.99
CA LEU A 157 -8.83 17.60 -5.92
C LEU A 157 -8.50 16.68 -4.75
N THR A 158 -9.52 16.28 -4.00
CA THR A 158 -9.40 15.13 -3.10
C THR A 158 -9.31 13.84 -3.92
N GLU A 159 -9.06 12.70 -3.27
CA GLU A 159 -9.12 11.40 -3.95
C GLU A 159 -10.48 11.16 -4.62
N GLN A 160 -11.57 11.55 -3.96
CA GLN A 160 -12.92 11.44 -4.52
C GLN A 160 -13.10 12.34 -5.75
N GLY A 161 -12.67 13.61 -5.66
CA GLY A 161 -12.74 14.52 -6.80
C GLY A 161 -11.85 14.11 -7.97
N LEU A 162 -10.71 13.47 -7.70
CA LEU A 162 -9.88 12.85 -8.74
C LEU A 162 -10.65 11.75 -9.46
N TYR A 163 -11.30 10.85 -8.71
CA TYR A 163 -12.13 9.79 -9.30
C TYR A 163 -13.24 10.38 -10.16
N GLU A 164 -13.92 11.42 -9.69
CA GLU A 164 -15.01 12.05 -10.43
C GLU A 164 -14.54 12.59 -11.79
N VAL A 165 -13.40 13.31 -11.82
CA VAL A 165 -12.77 13.78 -13.05
C VAL A 165 -12.45 12.62 -14.00
N LEU A 166 -11.80 11.56 -13.50
CA LEU A 166 -11.35 10.45 -14.33
C LEU A 166 -12.53 9.59 -14.82
N PHE A 167 -13.53 9.38 -13.98
CA PHE A 167 -14.72 8.56 -14.28
C PHE A 167 -15.70 9.26 -15.22
N GLN A 168 -15.76 10.60 -15.22
CA GLN A 168 -16.53 11.34 -16.22
C GLN A 168 -15.77 11.61 -17.53
N SER A 169 -14.44 11.62 -17.48
CA SER A 169 -13.63 11.96 -18.67
C SER A 169 -13.75 10.91 -19.80
N ARG A 170 -13.72 11.42 -21.04
CA ARG A 170 -13.72 10.64 -22.29
C ARG A 170 -12.32 10.50 -22.90
N LYS A 171 -11.29 11.07 -22.27
CA LYS A 171 -9.91 11.05 -22.76
C LYS A 171 -9.29 9.65 -22.64
N PRO A 172 -8.41 9.22 -23.57
CA PRO A 172 -7.84 7.87 -23.57
C PRO A 172 -7.18 7.47 -22.24
N LYS A 173 -6.30 8.31 -21.69
CA LYS A 173 -5.62 8.05 -20.41
C LYS A 173 -6.58 7.89 -19.23
N ALA A 174 -7.65 8.69 -19.19
CA ALA A 174 -8.69 8.55 -18.15
C ALA A 174 -9.50 7.24 -18.32
N LYS A 175 -9.71 6.78 -19.56
CA LYS A 175 -10.36 5.49 -19.83
C LYS A 175 -9.49 4.31 -19.41
N GLU A 176 -8.18 4.37 -19.64
CA GLU A 176 -7.23 3.35 -19.18
C GLU A 176 -7.29 3.19 -17.67
N PHE A 177 -7.15 4.31 -16.93
CA PHE A 177 -7.28 4.33 -15.47
C PHE A 177 -8.63 3.77 -15.00
N LYS A 178 -9.73 4.26 -15.58
CA LYS A 178 -11.09 3.79 -15.26
C LYS A 178 -11.29 2.31 -15.53
N HIS A 179 -10.68 1.78 -16.59
CA HIS A 179 -10.73 0.35 -16.89
C HIS A 179 -9.95 -0.45 -15.85
N TRP A 180 -8.74 0.00 -15.51
CA TRP A 180 -7.92 -0.60 -14.47
C TRP A 180 -8.62 -0.61 -13.10
N VAL A 181 -9.19 0.51 -12.65
CA VAL A 181 -9.97 0.56 -11.39
C VAL A 181 -11.14 -0.43 -11.44
N LYS A 182 -11.86 -0.52 -12.55
CA LYS A 182 -12.95 -1.50 -12.70
C LYS A 182 -12.46 -2.94 -12.63
N GLN A 183 -11.26 -3.24 -13.14
CA GLN A 183 -10.64 -4.55 -12.98
C GLN A 183 -10.32 -4.82 -11.51
N VAL A 184 -9.67 -3.88 -10.82
CA VAL A 184 -9.36 -3.99 -9.38
C VAL A 184 -10.62 -4.19 -8.55
N LEU A 185 -11.67 -3.41 -8.77
CA LEU A 185 -12.95 -3.57 -8.07
C LEU A 185 -13.59 -4.93 -8.34
N LYS A 186 -13.50 -5.43 -9.58
CA LYS A 186 -13.99 -6.76 -9.94
C LYS A 186 -13.16 -7.84 -9.24
N GLU A 187 -11.83 -7.72 -9.24
CA GLU A 187 -10.90 -8.61 -8.55
C GLU A 187 -11.26 -8.65 -7.06
N ILE A 188 -11.38 -7.49 -6.40
CA ILE A 188 -11.78 -7.40 -4.99
C ILE A 188 -13.09 -8.12 -4.72
N ARG A 189 -14.11 -7.89 -5.57
CA ARG A 189 -15.42 -8.55 -5.45
C ARG A 189 -15.35 -10.08 -5.66
N THR A 190 -14.41 -10.57 -6.46
CA THR A 190 -14.32 -11.99 -6.85
C THR A 190 -13.32 -12.81 -6.04
N GLN A 191 -12.24 -12.20 -5.58
CA GLN A 191 -11.07 -12.86 -4.97
C GLN A 191 -10.84 -12.45 -3.52
N GLY A 192 -11.53 -11.43 -3.00
CA GLY A 192 -11.27 -10.88 -1.67
C GLY A 192 -10.30 -9.69 -1.69
N TYR A 193 -9.71 -9.38 -0.53
CA TYR A 193 -8.98 -8.12 -0.29
C TYR A 193 -7.71 -7.93 -1.12
N TYR A 194 -7.42 -6.68 -1.51
CA TYR A 194 -6.19 -6.25 -2.18
C TYR A 194 -5.18 -5.75 -1.12
N MET A 195 -3.97 -6.33 -1.07
CA MET A 195 -2.90 -5.89 -0.16
C MET A 195 -1.63 -5.57 -0.97
N GLN A 196 -1.21 -4.29 -0.91
CA GLN A 196 0.15 -3.85 -1.28
C GLN A 196 0.62 -4.22 -2.69
N GLY A 197 -0.21 -4.03 -3.72
CA GLY A 197 0.22 -4.11 -5.13
C GLY A 197 0.45 -5.52 -5.67
N GLU A 198 0.15 -6.56 -4.89
CA GLU A 198 0.12 -7.94 -5.35
C GLU A 198 -1.31 -8.51 -5.24
N LEU A 199 -1.74 -9.21 -6.30
CA LEU A 199 -2.93 -10.06 -6.26
C LEU A 199 -2.64 -11.26 -5.36
N ILE A 200 -2.94 -11.12 -4.07
CA ILE A 200 -2.94 -12.24 -3.14
C ILE A 200 -4.29 -12.93 -3.31
N GLN A 201 -4.29 -14.10 -3.95
CA GLN A 201 -5.42 -15.03 -3.85
C GLN A 201 -5.68 -15.22 -2.35
N GLU A 202 -6.93 -15.09 -1.91
CA GLU A 202 -7.30 -15.52 -0.56
C GLU A 202 -6.64 -16.86 -0.22
N PRO A 203 -6.27 -17.11 1.04
CA PRO A 203 -6.21 -18.48 1.51
C PRO A 203 -7.65 -18.96 1.42
N ILE A 204 -8.00 -19.54 0.26
CA ILE A 204 -9.27 -20.18 -0.10
C ILE A 204 -10.29 -19.91 1.00
N HIS A 205 -11.06 -18.81 0.97
CA HIS A 205 -12.39 -18.97 1.56
C HIS A 205 -12.99 -20.03 0.67
N PRO A 206 -13.17 -21.29 1.15
CA PRO A 206 -13.87 -22.22 0.33
C PRO A 206 -15.25 -21.58 0.27
N THR A 207 -15.60 -21.05 -0.91
CA THR A 207 -16.96 -21.30 -1.36
C THR A 207 -17.05 -22.81 -1.28
N ILE A 208 -17.53 -23.31 -0.14
CA ILE A 208 -17.97 -24.69 -0.02
C ILE A 208 -19.11 -24.73 -1.02
N LYS A 209 -18.79 -24.99 -2.28
CA LYS A 209 -19.74 -25.65 -3.16
C LYS A 209 -20.14 -26.85 -2.34
N ALA A 210 -21.41 -26.88 -1.90
CA ALA A 210 -21.94 -28.05 -1.22
C ALA A 210 -21.50 -29.25 -2.06
N PRO A 211 -20.75 -30.20 -1.48
CA PRO A 211 -20.15 -31.29 -2.25
C PRO A 211 -21.27 -31.97 -3.03
N SER A 212 -21.11 -32.04 -4.35
CA SER A 212 -22.16 -32.55 -5.24
C SER A 212 -22.25 -34.07 -5.19
N THR A 213 -21.21 -34.70 -4.62
CA THR A 213 -21.07 -36.14 -4.44
C THR A 213 -20.50 -36.46 -3.04
N LEU A 214 -20.77 -37.67 -2.55
CA LEU A 214 -20.26 -38.15 -1.26
C LEU A 214 -18.72 -38.20 -1.24
N ALA A 215 -18.10 -38.60 -2.35
CA ALA A 215 -16.64 -38.67 -2.48
C ALA A 215 -15.96 -37.30 -2.36
N GLU A 216 -16.57 -36.24 -2.93
CA GLU A 216 -16.08 -34.86 -2.78
C GLU A 216 -16.21 -34.37 -1.32
N ALA A 217 -17.27 -34.75 -0.62
CA ALA A 217 -17.46 -34.41 0.79
C ALA A 217 -16.39 -35.06 1.68
N GLU A 218 -16.11 -36.34 1.44
CA GLU A 218 -15.07 -37.10 2.15
C GLU A 218 -13.68 -36.51 1.91
N GLN A 219 -13.35 -36.18 0.66
CA GLN A 219 -12.06 -35.59 0.31
C GLN A 219 -11.87 -34.22 0.97
N ASN A 220 -12.90 -33.38 0.97
CA ASN A 220 -12.87 -32.07 1.63
C ASN A 220 -12.66 -32.22 3.14
N TYR A 221 -13.31 -33.20 3.76
CA TYR A 221 -13.17 -33.47 5.20
C TYR A 221 -11.76 -33.97 5.56
N ILE A 222 -11.18 -34.86 4.75
CA ILE A 222 -9.81 -35.34 4.92
C ILE A 222 -8.81 -34.18 4.83
N ASN A 223 -8.96 -33.30 3.84
CA ASN A 223 -8.09 -32.15 3.65
C ASN A 223 -8.17 -31.17 4.83
N ALA A 224 -9.37 -30.91 5.33
CA ALA A 224 -9.59 -30.06 6.51
C ALA A 224 -8.96 -30.65 7.78
N LEU A 225 -9.06 -31.97 7.99
CA LEU A 225 -8.40 -32.65 9.11
C LEU A 225 -6.87 -32.58 9.01
N ALA A 226 -6.30 -32.79 7.82
CA ALA A 226 -4.86 -32.71 7.59
C ALA A 226 -4.31 -31.30 7.86
N GLN A 227 -5.06 -30.27 7.46
CA GLN A 227 -4.71 -28.88 7.74
C GLN A 227 -4.80 -28.57 9.25
N ALA A 228 -5.87 -28.99 9.93
CA ALA A 228 -6.03 -28.80 11.36
C ALA A 228 -4.91 -29.48 12.18
N ILE A 229 -4.41 -30.65 11.76
CA ILE A 229 -3.26 -31.34 12.37
C ILE A 229 -1.97 -30.51 12.21
N THR A 230 -1.82 -29.82 11.08
CA THR A 230 -0.64 -29.01 10.77
C THR A 230 -0.62 -27.72 11.59
N GLU A 231 -1.79 -27.10 11.80
CA GLU A 231 -1.97 -25.84 12.53
C GLU A 231 -2.07 -26.02 14.05
N THR A 232 -2.43 -27.22 14.53
CA THR A 232 -2.55 -27.49 15.97
C THR A 232 -1.18 -27.69 16.63
N GLU A 233 -0.81 -26.77 17.53
CA GLU A 233 0.43 -26.86 18.32
C GLU A 233 0.31 -27.80 19.54
N ASN A 234 -0.91 -28.05 20.04
CA ASN A 234 -1.15 -28.94 21.19
C ASN A 234 -1.04 -30.42 20.78
N VAL A 235 -0.08 -31.13 21.38
CA VAL A 235 0.28 -32.50 21.01
C VAL A 235 -0.85 -33.51 21.21
N ASP A 236 -1.62 -33.40 22.31
CA ASP A 236 -2.72 -34.31 22.61
C ASP A 236 -3.87 -34.14 21.62
N LYS A 237 -4.22 -32.88 21.29
CA LYS A 237 -5.23 -32.57 20.27
C LYS A 237 -4.79 -33.03 18.89
N LYS A 238 -3.50 -32.86 18.56
CA LYS A 238 -2.92 -33.30 17.29
C LYS A 238 -3.00 -34.83 17.14
N ARG A 239 -2.78 -35.57 18.22
CA ARG A 239 -2.93 -37.04 18.24
C ARG A 239 -4.38 -37.47 17.99
N VAL A 240 -5.35 -36.85 18.67
CA VAL A 240 -6.78 -37.15 18.46
C VAL A 240 -7.22 -36.87 17.02
N LEU A 241 -6.73 -35.78 16.43
CA LEU A 241 -7.02 -35.46 15.03
C LEU A 241 -6.38 -36.45 14.06
N ALA A 242 -5.16 -36.91 14.34
CA ALA A 242 -4.47 -37.93 13.54
C ALA A 242 -5.17 -39.30 13.61
N ASP A 243 -5.65 -39.71 14.78
CA ASP A 243 -6.40 -40.97 14.96
C ASP A 243 -7.75 -40.96 14.22
N ARG A 244 -8.39 -39.79 14.13
CA ARG A 244 -9.60 -39.60 13.31
C ARG A 244 -9.31 -39.71 11.82
N LEU A 245 -8.20 -39.12 11.36
CA LEU A 245 -7.78 -39.19 9.96
C LEU A 245 -7.46 -40.63 9.53
N THR A 246 -6.75 -41.39 10.37
CA THR A 246 -6.41 -42.79 10.08
C THR A 246 -7.65 -43.69 10.04
N THR A 247 -8.63 -43.44 10.91
CA THR A 247 -9.90 -44.18 10.91
C THR A 247 -10.65 -44.01 9.59
N ILE A 248 -10.70 -42.79 9.04
CA ILE A 248 -11.39 -42.47 7.78
C ILE A 248 -10.66 -43.07 6.56
N LEU A 249 -9.33 -43.04 6.57
CA LEU A 249 -8.52 -43.65 5.50
C LEU A 249 -8.64 -45.19 5.49
N ASN A 250 -8.83 -45.81 6.64
CA ASN A 250 -9.03 -47.26 6.75
C ASN A 250 -10.47 -47.68 6.37
N SER A 251 -11.49 -46.87 6.65
CA SER A 251 -12.87 -47.17 6.27
C SER A 251 -13.12 -47.05 4.76
N THR A 252 -12.36 -46.21 4.05
CA THR A 252 -12.47 -46.02 2.60
C THR A 252 -11.85 -47.17 1.79
N HIS A 253 -10.93 -47.94 2.39
CA HIS A 253 -10.30 -49.11 1.74
C HIS A 253 -11.06 -50.44 1.96
N SER A 254 -12.07 -50.47 2.85
CA SER A 254 -12.81 -51.69 3.16
C SER A 254 -14.10 -51.86 2.34
N GLY A 255 -14.37 -50.96 1.39
CA GLY A 255 -15.58 -50.93 0.56
C GLY A 255 -15.34 -51.03 -0.95
N ALA A 256 -14.16 -51.48 -1.37
CA ALA A 256 -13.82 -51.79 -2.77
C ALA A 256 -13.76 -53.29 -3.00
#